data_AF-A0A7X8XL17-F1
#
_entry.id   AF-A0A7X8XL17-F1
#
_cell.length_a   1.000
_cell.length_b   1.000
_cell.length_c   1.000
_cell.angle_alpha   90.00
_cell.angle_beta   90.00
_cell.angle_gamma   90.00
#
_symmetry.space_group_name_H-M   'P 1'
#
loop_
_entity.id
_entity.type
_entity.pdbx_description
1 polymer ?
#
loop_
_entity_poly.entity_id
_entity_poly.type
_entity_poly.pdbx_seq_one_letter_code
_entity_poly.pdbx_strand_id
1 'polypeptide(L)'
;MKSGRSLFPILFLAILALSLACGPRPLPGPDAADLRPEETAHAFAAAVLEKSELSEAMRWADARAELAVRSQIGFLGASRRQAVYQVGIPSRKGSLWSVPIHIEALEVAGSRYQGELLLELGPEGRRVYGSSLVLERSDGVRFSI
;
A
#
# COMPACT_ATOMS: atom_id res chain seq x y z
N MET A 1 21.71 -48.42 -29.75
CA MET A 1 20.65 -47.40 -29.59
C MET A 1 19.98 -47.61 -28.24
N LYS A 2 20.31 -46.81 -27.22
CA LYS A 2 19.60 -46.78 -25.93
C LYS A 2 19.15 -45.34 -25.70
N SER A 3 17.86 -45.11 -25.94
CA SER A 3 17.21 -43.81 -25.78
C SER A 3 17.09 -43.48 -24.30
N GLY A 4 17.95 -42.58 -23.81
CA GLY A 4 17.87 -42.01 -22.47
C GLY A 4 16.72 -41.01 -22.44
N ARG A 5 15.56 -41.44 -21.95
CA ARG A 5 14.43 -40.55 -21.66
C ARG A 5 14.84 -39.55 -20.59
N SER A 6 15.15 -38.33 -21.02
CA SER A 6 15.43 -37.19 -20.15
C SER A 6 14.22 -36.88 -19.28
N LEU A 7 14.36 -37.04 -17.96
CA LEU A 7 13.37 -36.71 -16.92
C LEU A 7 13.32 -35.20 -16.62
N PHE A 8 14.15 -34.39 -17.28
CA PHE A 8 14.23 -32.94 -17.10
C PHE A 8 12.92 -32.16 -17.25
N PRO A 9 12.02 -32.44 -18.21
CA PRO A 9 10.87 -31.57 -18.42
C PRO A 9 9.84 -31.69 -17.28
N ILE A 10 9.77 -32.83 -16.60
CA ILE A 10 8.82 -33.06 -15.50
C ILE A 10 9.31 -32.38 -14.22
N LEU A 11 10.63 -32.43 -13.96
CA LEU A 11 11.22 -31.77 -12.79
C LEU A 11 11.12 -30.24 -12.89
N PHE A 12 11.28 -29.69 -14.10
CA PHE A 12 11.19 -28.24 -14.34
C PHE A 12 9.76 -27.71 -14.14
N LEU A 13 8.75 -28.48 -14.57
CA LEU A 13 7.34 -28.14 -14.37
C LEU A 13 6.93 -28.15 -12.88
N ALA A 14 7.47 -29.08 -12.10
CA ALA A 14 7.21 -29.16 -10.66
C ALA A 14 7.78 -27.96 -9.89
N ILE A 15 8.95 -27.45 -10.28
CA ILE A 15 9.57 -26.27 -9.66
C ILE A 15 8.76 -25.01 -10.00
N LEU A 16 8.30 -24.88 -11.25
CA LEU A 16 7.47 -23.75 -11.68
C LEU A 16 6.10 -23.72 -10.97
N ALA A 17 5.51 -24.90 -10.72
CA ALA A 17 4.28 -25.02 -9.94
C ALA A 17 4.51 -24.68 -8.45
N LEU A 18 5.69 -24.98 -7.89
CA LEU A 18 6.02 -24.64 -6.50
C LEU A 18 6.20 -23.13 -6.28
N SER A 19 6.77 -22.42 -7.27
CA SER A 19 6.90 -20.95 -7.22
C SER A 19 5.57 -20.23 -7.46
N LEU A 20 4.62 -20.86 -8.16
CA LEU A 20 3.25 -20.35 -8.29
C LEU A 20 2.36 -20.69 -7.08
N ALA A 21 2.66 -21.75 -6.34
CA ALA A 21 1.97 -22.10 -5.09
C ALA A 21 2.40 -21.22 -3.90
N CYS A 22 3.56 -20.58 -3.98
CA CYS A 22 3.93 -19.47 -3.10
C CYS A 22 3.31 -18.18 -3.65
N GLY A 23 2.01 -18.00 -3.46
CA GLY A 23 1.37 -16.69 -3.62
C GLY A 23 2.14 -15.62 -2.81
N PRO A 24 1.97 -14.32 -3.13
CA PRO A 24 2.64 -13.25 -2.40
C PRO A 24 2.42 -13.46 -0.91
N ARG A 25 3.50 -13.59 -0.14
CA ARG A 25 3.41 -13.80 1.31
C ARG A 25 2.52 -12.68 1.87
N PRO A 26 1.55 -13.01 2.74
CA PRO A 26 0.76 -11.98 3.39
C PRO A 26 1.73 -11.03 4.08
N LEU A 27 1.58 -9.73 3.83
CA LEU A 27 2.40 -8.71 4.46
C LEU A 27 2.33 -8.93 5.98
N PRO A 28 3.48 -9.04 6.66
CA PRO A 28 3.50 -9.28 8.09
C PRO A 28 2.80 -8.11 8.78
N GLY A 29 2.05 -8.39 9.85
CA GLY A 29 1.30 -7.37 10.55
C GLY A 29 2.18 -6.24 11.10
N PRO A 30 1.58 -5.13 11.53
CA PRO A 30 2.29 -3.94 12.03
C PRO A 30 3.17 -4.18 13.27
N ASP A 31 3.04 -5.35 13.91
CA ASP A 31 3.84 -5.73 15.09
C ASP A 31 5.07 -6.59 14.73
N ALA A 32 5.30 -6.84 13.44
CA ALA A 32 6.48 -7.57 12.99
C ALA A 32 7.75 -6.73 13.21
N ALA A 33 8.73 -7.32 13.88
CA ALA A 33 9.91 -6.60 14.35
C ALA A 33 10.80 -6.08 13.20
N ASP A 34 10.82 -6.79 12.07
CA ASP A 34 11.61 -6.54 10.87
C ASP A 34 10.86 -5.74 9.79
N LEU A 35 9.63 -5.30 10.07
CA LEU A 35 8.82 -4.55 9.11
C LEU A 35 9.48 -3.20 8.77
N ARG A 36 9.72 -2.98 7.48
CA ARG A 36 10.36 -1.76 6.99
C ARG A 36 9.34 -0.63 6.77
N PRO A 37 9.75 0.64 6.89
CA PRO A 37 8.87 1.80 6.64
C PRO A 37 8.16 1.74 5.28
N GLU A 38 8.86 1.29 4.24
CA GLU A 38 8.32 1.10 2.89
C GLU A 38 7.17 0.08 2.87
N GLU A 39 7.33 -1.02 3.59
CA GLU A 39 6.35 -2.12 3.62
C GLU A 39 5.09 -1.70 4.38
N THR A 40 5.24 -0.97 5.48
CA THR A 40 4.14 -0.32 6.19
C THR A 40 3.38 0.64 5.27
N ALA A 41 4.11 1.50 4.54
CA ALA A 41 3.52 2.48 3.64
C ALA A 41 2.75 1.80 2.49
N HIS A 42 3.33 0.76 1.87
CA HIS A 42 2.63 -0.04 0.85
C HIS A 42 1.36 -0.69 1.40
N ALA A 43 1.42 -1.31 2.57
CA ALA A 43 0.27 -1.98 3.16
C ALA A 43 -0.86 -0.99 3.50
N PHE A 44 -0.51 0.16 4.07
CA PHE A 44 -1.47 1.23 4.38
C PHE A 44 -2.06 1.85 3.11
N ALA A 45 -1.23 2.16 2.11
CA ALA A 45 -1.66 2.72 0.83
C ALA A 45 -2.67 1.79 0.13
N ALA A 46 -2.39 0.48 0.09
CA ALA A 46 -3.32 -0.49 -0.48
C ALA A 46 -4.65 -0.54 0.31
N ALA A 47 -4.58 -0.49 1.64
CA ALA A 47 -5.79 -0.48 2.48
C ALA A 47 -6.67 0.76 2.24
N VAL A 48 -6.06 1.93 2.05
CA VAL A 48 -6.78 3.20 1.84
C VAL A 48 -7.20 3.42 0.39
N LEU A 49 -6.24 3.37 -0.53
CA LEU A 49 -6.39 3.78 -1.93
C LEU A 49 -7.02 2.70 -2.83
N GLU A 50 -6.81 1.41 -2.55
CA GLU A 50 -7.35 0.34 -3.40
C GLU A 50 -8.61 -0.29 -2.80
N LYS A 51 -8.51 -0.68 -1.52
CA LYS A 51 -9.56 -1.42 -0.83
C LYS A 51 -10.58 -0.52 -0.17
N SER A 52 -10.14 0.64 0.32
CA SER A 52 -10.91 1.56 1.16
C SER A 52 -11.56 0.83 2.36
N GLU A 53 -10.80 -0.09 2.96
CA GLU A 53 -11.22 -0.91 4.10
C GLU A 53 -10.75 -0.25 5.39
N LEU A 54 -11.67 0.41 6.11
CA LEU A 54 -11.35 1.12 7.35
C LEU A 54 -10.67 0.22 8.38
N SER A 55 -11.17 -1.01 8.57
CA SER A 55 -10.59 -1.95 9.53
C SER A 55 -9.13 -2.28 9.19
N GLU A 56 -8.82 -2.50 7.92
CA GLU A 56 -7.44 -2.78 7.48
C GLU A 56 -6.56 -1.53 7.60
N ALA A 57 -7.04 -0.36 7.20
CA ALA A 57 -6.26 0.89 7.34
C ALA A 57 -5.96 1.20 8.82
N MET A 58 -6.96 1.03 9.69
CA MET A 58 -6.83 1.24 11.14
C MET A 58 -5.89 0.24 11.81
N ARG A 59 -5.72 -0.97 11.25
CA ARG A 59 -4.71 -1.91 11.76
C ARG A 59 -3.31 -1.35 11.65
N TRP A 60 -3.01 -0.47 10.71
CA TRP A 60 -1.68 0.14 10.55
C TRP A 60 -1.54 1.49 11.25
N ALA A 61 -2.65 2.11 11.63
CA ALA A 61 -2.69 3.44 12.22
C ALA A 61 -2.46 3.41 13.73
N ASP A 62 -1.79 4.44 14.23
CA ASP A 62 -1.80 4.83 15.63
C ASP A 62 -3.06 5.65 15.93
N ALA A 63 -3.46 5.74 17.21
CA ALA A 63 -4.62 6.52 17.65
C ALA A 63 -4.57 7.99 17.18
N ARG A 64 -3.38 8.56 17.03
CA ARG A 64 -3.20 9.94 16.55
C ARG A 64 -3.63 10.13 15.09
N ALA A 65 -3.50 9.11 14.26
CA ALA A 65 -3.86 9.16 12.84
C ALA A 65 -5.33 8.81 12.59
N GLU A 66 -6.05 8.28 13.58
CA GLU A 66 -7.39 7.70 13.42
C GLU A 66 -8.38 8.63 12.72
N LEU A 67 -8.45 9.91 13.13
CA LEU A 67 -9.38 10.86 12.55
C LEU A 67 -9.08 11.14 11.07
N ALA A 68 -7.81 11.29 10.71
CA ALA A 68 -7.38 11.51 9.33
C ALA A 68 -7.71 10.27 8.47
N VAL A 69 -7.39 9.07 8.96
CA VAL A 69 -7.67 7.80 8.27
C VAL A 69 -9.18 7.65 8.02
N ARG A 70 -10.01 7.89 9.04
CA ARG A 70 -11.48 7.83 8.91
C ARG A 70 -12.00 8.82 7.88
N SER A 71 -11.48 10.04 7.89
CA SER A 71 -11.87 11.10 6.95
C SER A 71 -11.48 10.74 5.51
N GLN A 72 -10.27 10.20 5.31
CA GLN A 72 -9.78 9.75 4.02
C GLN A 72 -10.62 8.59 3.48
N ILE A 73 -10.86 7.55 4.28
CA ILE A 73 -11.74 6.43 3.88
C ILE A 73 -13.17 6.92 3.61
N GLY A 74 -13.70 7.83 4.43
CA GLY A 74 -15.04 8.40 4.25
C GLY A 74 -15.19 9.17 2.95
N PHE A 75 -14.21 10.01 2.60
CA PHE A 75 -14.17 10.74 1.33
C PHE A 75 -14.03 9.80 0.13
N LEU A 76 -13.11 8.83 0.23
CA LEU A 76 -12.89 7.84 -0.81
C LEU A 76 -14.14 6.96 -1.00
N GLY A 77 -14.88 6.64 0.06
CA GLY A 77 -16.05 5.76 0.02
C GLY A 77 -15.69 4.27 0.03
N ALA A 78 -16.68 3.38 0.14
CA ALA A 78 -16.47 1.96 0.42
C ALA A 78 -16.16 1.06 -0.80
N SER A 79 -15.99 1.64 -1.99
CA SER A 79 -15.82 0.86 -3.23
C SER A 79 -14.36 0.57 -3.51
N ARG A 80 -14.07 -0.68 -3.93
CA ARG A 80 -12.78 -0.99 -4.56
C ARG A 80 -12.60 -0.16 -5.81
N ARG A 81 -11.38 0.33 -6.02
CA ARG A 81 -11.06 1.22 -7.13
C ARG A 81 -9.71 0.90 -7.73
N GLN A 82 -9.50 1.37 -8.95
CA GLN A 82 -8.20 1.34 -9.57
C GLN A 82 -7.40 2.56 -9.08
N ALA A 83 -6.30 2.28 -8.40
CA ALA A 83 -5.32 3.26 -8.00
C ALA A 83 -3.98 2.93 -8.66
N VAL A 84 -3.33 3.94 -9.25
CA VAL A 84 -1.95 3.86 -9.71
C VAL A 84 -1.16 4.84 -8.86
N TYR A 85 -0.24 4.30 -8.08
CA TYR A 85 0.56 5.06 -7.16
C TYR A 85 1.95 4.45 -6.98
N GLN A 86 2.89 5.29 -6.55
CA GLN A 86 4.26 4.91 -6.25
C GLN A 86 4.60 5.32 -4.82
N VAL A 87 5.03 4.36 -4.01
CA VAL A 87 5.59 4.64 -2.69
C VAL A 87 7.01 5.17 -2.88
N GLY A 88 7.25 6.38 -2.40
CA GLY A 88 8.55 7.03 -2.44
C GLY A 88 9.50 6.49 -1.36
N ILE A 89 10.76 6.93 -1.45
CA ILE A 89 11.80 6.51 -0.50
C ILE A 89 11.51 7.15 0.87
N PRO A 90 11.39 6.35 1.94
CA PRO A 90 11.27 6.85 3.29
C PRO A 90 12.46 7.71 3.69
N SER A 91 12.16 8.83 4.33
CA SER A 91 13.14 9.77 4.84
C SER A 91 12.91 10.01 6.33
N ARG A 92 13.96 10.43 7.05
CA ARG A 92 13.86 10.76 8.47
C ARG A 92 13.52 12.23 8.66
N LYS A 93 12.50 12.51 9.47
CA LYS A 93 12.09 13.86 9.89
C LYS A 93 12.05 13.90 11.42
N GLY A 94 13.17 14.30 12.03
CA GLY A 94 13.36 14.17 13.48
C GLY A 94 13.32 12.70 13.90
N SER A 95 12.45 12.36 14.86
CA SER A 95 12.28 10.99 15.35
C SER A 95 11.33 10.13 14.49
N LEU A 96 10.66 10.71 13.50
CA LEU A 96 9.65 10.03 12.68
C LEU A 96 10.19 9.72 11.28
N TRP A 97 9.54 8.78 10.61
CA TRP A 97 9.73 8.57 9.18
C TRP A 97 8.68 9.36 8.40
N SER A 98 9.07 9.88 7.24
CA SER A 98 8.20 10.53 6.28
C SER A 98 8.25 9.73 4.98
N VAL A 99 7.10 9.27 4.51
CA VAL A 99 6.98 8.47 3.28
C VAL A 99 5.97 9.13 2.35
N PRO A 100 6.42 9.76 1.25
CA PRO A 100 5.51 10.30 0.25
C PRO A 100 5.00 9.15 -0.63
N ILE A 101 3.72 9.18 -0.98
CA ILE A 101 3.10 8.25 -1.93
C ILE A 101 2.52 9.08 -3.05
N HIS A 102 3.14 9.01 -4.22
CA HIS A 102 2.69 9.74 -5.39
C HIS A 102 1.52 9.00 -6.04
N ILE A 103 0.41 9.70 -6.26
CA ILE A 103 -0.80 9.14 -6.87
C ILE A 103 -0.89 9.68 -8.29
N GLU A 104 -0.58 8.83 -9.27
CA GLU A 104 -0.69 9.15 -10.69
C GLU A 104 -2.15 9.11 -11.14
N ALA A 105 -2.94 8.23 -10.53
CA ALA A 105 -4.33 8.04 -10.87
C ALA A 105 -5.14 7.41 -9.74
N LEU A 106 -6.26 8.04 -9.41
CA LEU A 106 -7.22 7.51 -8.47
C LEU A 106 -8.64 7.81 -8.93
N GLU A 107 -9.44 6.77 -9.19
CA GLU A 107 -10.85 6.93 -9.56
C GLU A 107 -11.72 7.02 -8.29
N VAL A 108 -12.44 8.13 -8.12
CA VAL A 108 -13.37 8.37 -7.00
C VAL A 108 -14.69 8.91 -7.56
N ALA A 109 -15.78 8.18 -7.34
CA ALA A 109 -17.13 8.55 -7.80
C ALA A 109 -17.22 8.94 -9.29
N GLY A 110 -16.47 8.24 -10.15
CA GLY A 110 -16.45 8.50 -11.60
C GLY A 110 -15.59 9.69 -12.04
N SER A 111 -14.82 10.27 -11.12
CA SER A 111 -13.82 11.29 -11.42
C SER A 111 -12.41 10.75 -11.15
N ARG A 112 -11.48 11.08 -12.04
CA ARG A 112 -10.07 10.74 -11.91
C ARG A 112 -9.30 11.87 -11.22
N TYR A 113 -8.50 11.50 -10.22
CA TYR A 113 -7.66 12.40 -9.46
C TYR A 113 -6.18 12.00 -9.55
N GLN A 114 -5.29 12.98 -9.38
CA GLN A 114 -3.86 12.81 -9.15
C GLN A 114 -3.46 13.53 -7.86
N GLY A 115 -2.31 13.21 -7.27
CA GLY A 115 -1.82 13.94 -6.12
C GLY A 115 -0.84 13.17 -5.25
N GLU A 116 -0.98 13.33 -3.93
CA GLU A 116 -0.04 12.76 -2.96
C GLU A 116 -0.75 12.34 -1.69
N LEU A 117 -0.35 11.17 -1.18
CA LEU A 117 -0.62 10.74 0.18
C LEU A 117 0.72 10.77 0.94
N LEU A 118 0.82 11.63 1.95
CA LEU A 118 2.00 11.74 2.80
C LEU A 118 1.76 11.02 4.12
N LEU A 119 2.63 10.08 4.45
CA LEU A 119 2.59 9.35 5.72
C LEU A 119 3.71 9.80 6.65
N GLU A 120 3.36 10.08 7.89
CA GLU A 120 4.31 10.16 9.00
C GLU A 120 4.22 8.86 9.79
N LEU A 121 5.30 8.09 9.83
CA LEU A 121 5.37 6.83 10.58
C LEU A 121 6.09 7.04 11.91
N GLY A 122 5.70 6.26 12.91
CA GLY A 122 6.36 6.22 14.22
C GLY A 122 7.85 5.88 14.13
N PRO A 123 8.63 6.02 15.23
CA PRO A 123 10.09 5.93 15.18
C PRO A 123 10.67 4.66 14.57
N GLU A 124 9.94 3.55 14.73
CA GLU A 124 10.31 2.23 14.23
C GLU A 124 9.82 1.97 12.80
N GLY A 125 9.02 2.87 12.23
CA GLY A 125 8.49 2.75 10.86
C GLY A 125 7.32 1.78 10.69
N ARG A 126 6.76 1.26 11.80
CA ARG A 126 5.76 0.17 11.77
C ARG A 126 4.30 0.62 11.87
N ARG A 127 4.07 1.88 12.26
CA ARG A 127 2.74 2.45 12.53
C ARG A 127 2.61 3.84 11.91
N VAL A 128 1.46 4.16 11.35
CA VAL A 128 1.13 5.49 10.81
C VAL A 128 0.69 6.41 11.94
N TYR A 129 1.45 7.46 12.20
CA TYR A 129 1.18 8.48 13.23
C TYR A 129 0.47 9.70 12.66
N GLY A 130 0.67 9.97 11.37
CA GLY A 130 -0.01 11.03 10.62
C GLY A 130 -0.21 10.61 9.17
N SER A 131 -1.30 11.09 8.57
CA SER A 131 -1.64 10.87 7.17
C SER A 131 -2.25 12.14 6.61
N SER A 132 -1.81 12.57 5.43
CA SER A 132 -2.37 13.72 4.70
C SER A 132 -2.56 13.33 3.25
N LEU A 133 -3.78 13.49 2.73
CA LEU A 133 -4.14 13.18 1.35
C LEU A 133 -4.48 14.46 0.61
N VAL A 134 -3.77 14.71 -0.47
CA VAL A 134 -4.03 15.82 -1.39
C VAL A 134 -4.36 15.24 -2.76
N LEU A 135 -5.52 15.59 -3.30
CA LEU A 135 -5.98 15.13 -4.60
C LEU A 135 -6.45 16.31 -5.45
N GLU A 136 -6.16 16.26 -6.74
CA GLU A 136 -6.53 17.27 -7.72
C GLU A 136 -7.12 16.60 -8.95
N ARG A 137 -8.23 17.15 -9.44
CA ARG A 137 -8.87 16.76 -10.69
C ARG A 137 -8.43 17.69 -11.83
N SER A 138 -8.55 17.24 -13.07
CA SER A 138 -8.13 17.99 -14.27
C SER A 138 -8.82 19.36 -14.46
N ASP A 139 -9.96 19.59 -13.82
CA ASP A 139 -10.68 20.87 -13.82
C ASP A 139 -10.22 21.83 -12.71
N GLY A 140 -9.18 21.47 -11.95
CA GLY A 140 -8.57 22.30 -10.90
C GLY A 140 -9.22 22.16 -9.52
N VAL A 141 -10.21 21.28 -9.36
CA VAL A 141 -10.78 21.00 -8.03
C VAL A 141 -9.78 20.24 -7.19
N ARG A 142 -9.40 20.81 -6.04
CA ARG A 142 -8.44 20.24 -5.11
C ARG A 142 -9.08 19.90 -3.77
N PHE A 143 -8.78 18.71 -3.26
CA PHE A 143 -9.13 18.23 -1.92
C PHE A 143 -7.87 18.06 -1.08
N SER A 144 -7.96 18.37 0.21
CA SER A 144 -6.90 18.16 1.20
C SER A 144 -7.55 17.61 2.46
N ILE A 145 -7.10 16.43 2.91
CA ILE A 145 -7.71 15.65 4.00
C ILE A 145 -6.64 15.12 4.94
#